data_AF-A0A2D5IMJ6-F1
#
_entry.id   AF-A0A2D5IMJ6-F1
#
_cell.length_a   1.000
_cell.length_b   1.000
_cell.length_c   1.000
_cell.angle_alpha   90.00
_cell.angle_beta   90.00
_cell.angle_gamma   90.00
#
_symmetry.space_group_name_H-M   'P 1'
#
loop_
_entity.id
_entity.type
_entity.pdbx_description
1 polymer ?
#
loop_
_entity_poly.entity_id
_entity_poly.type
_entity_poly.pdbx_seq_one_letter_code
_entity_poly.pdbx_strand_id
1 'polypeptide(L)'
;MITHRRGFSIFWSTIMSLRNIGLHAVLHSFLGLLVIPAVADDVVIEIPRYEGGVQVSSGSIPNCCSNHSMTSVNASSLAMKGCTTLGGYCMTSRNAPFLTFDLSSIPEDATIESVRLKGTRSSPRSGGGNALVAFLPYGEVGPSMFNVFNGGSTNINWTLSSAFSISLPTDQFNDPDRDRFMVVRLTMGGEYASFIRNTRNVAPILEVTLSTPPCIGDFNDDGMVNSADLGFLVACWGQSNHDADLNDDGMVNATDLGIMLGNWGPCPGP
;
A
#
# COMPACT_ATOMS: atom_id res chain seq x y z
N MET A 1 56.68 13.51 54.40
CA MET A 1 55.81 14.44 55.16
C MET A 1 54.40 14.24 54.62
N ILE A 2 53.57 13.37 55.20
CA ILE A 2 52.82 13.56 56.46
C ILE A 2 52.12 14.93 56.47
N THR A 3 50.79 14.96 56.28
CA THR A 3 49.84 15.28 57.36
C THR A 3 48.38 15.00 56.96
N HIS A 4 47.66 14.41 57.92
CA HIS A 4 46.26 14.03 58.01
C HIS A 4 45.24 15.19 58.12
N ARG A 5 43.96 14.89 57.82
CA ARG A 5 42.73 15.06 58.65
C ARG A 5 41.57 14.32 57.95
N ARG A 6 41.01 13.19 58.42
CA ARG A 6 40.13 12.83 59.59
C ARG A 6 38.65 13.28 59.49
N GLY A 7 37.75 12.28 59.55
CA GLY A 7 36.33 12.32 59.96
C GLY A 7 35.53 11.14 59.33
N PHE A 8 35.46 9.93 59.93
CA PHE A 8 34.42 9.37 60.86
C PHE A 8 32.97 9.47 60.30
N SER A 9 32.14 8.42 60.16
CA SER A 9 31.64 7.41 61.14
C SER A 9 30.79 6.32 60.38
N ILE A 10 31.08 5.01 60.42
CA ILE A 10 30.61 3.90 61.31
C ILE A 10 29.20 3.30 61.02
N PHE A 11 29.23 2.03 60.56
CA PHE A 11 28.42 0.81 60.84
C PHE A 11 26.91 0.86 61.20
N TRP A 12 26.10 -0.03 60.59
CA TRP A 12 25.73 -1.34 61.18
C TRP A 12 25.07 -2.30 60.18
N SER A 13 25.34 -3.59 60.40
CA SER A 13 24.82 -4.77 59.72
C SER A 13 23.60 -5.30 60.48
N THR A 14 22.57 -5.78 59.79
CA THR A 14 21.58 -6.67 60.42
C THR A 14 21.18 -7.79 59.47
N ILE A 15 21.60 -9.00 59.87
CA ILE A 15 21.15 -10.32 59.41
C ILE A 15 19.77 -10.60 60.02
N MET A 16 18.81 -11.07 59.21
CA MET A 16 17.58 -11.76 59.67
C MET A 16 17.14 -12.70 58.54
N SER A 17 17.45 -14.00 58.61
CA SER A 17 16.72 -15.08 59.29
C SER A 17 15.81 -15.85 58.30
N LEU A 18 16.34 -16.99 57.85
CA LEU A 18 15.64 -18.07 57.16
C LEU A 18 14.47 -18.63 57.99
N ARG A 19 13.31 -18.85 57.35
CA ARG A 19 12.43 -19.98 57.68
C ARG A 19 11.83 -20.60 56.41
N ASN A 20 12.22 -21.86 56.22
CA ASN A 20 11.63 -22.92 55.39
C ASN A 20 10.11 -22.85 55.24
N ILE A 21 9.64 -22.89 53.99
CA ILE A 21 8.47 -23.71 53.59
C ILE A 21 8.85 -24.37 52.26
N GLY A 22 9.05 -25.68 52.28
CA GLY A 22 9.22 -26.48 51.09
C GLY A 22 7.87 -26.76 50.44
N LEU A 23 7.77 -26.55 49.13
CA LEU A 23 6.81 -27.22 48.28
C LEU A 23 7.52 -27.59 46.98
N HIS A 24 7.63 -28.90 46.73
CA HIS A 24 8.04 -29.44 45.44
C HIS A 24 7.04 -29.00 44.38
N ALA A 25 7.48 -28.19 43.41
CA ALA A 25 6.79 -28.00 42.15
C ALA A 25 7.77 -28.34 41.03
N VAL A 26 7.46 -29.43 40.34
CA VAL A 26 8.19 -29.96 39.19
C VAL A 26 8.31 -28.86 38.13
N LEU A 27 9.55 -28.48 37.81
CA LEU A 27 9.86 -27.57 36.72
C LEU A 27 9.64 -28.34 35.40
N HIS A 28 8.41 -28.33 34.87
CA HIS A 28 8.21 -28.70 33.48
C HIS A 28 8.80 -27.58 32.61
N SER A 29 9.93 -27.89 31.97
CA SER A 29 10.47 -27.09 30.88
C SER A 29 9.49 -27.14 29.72
N PHE A 30 8.55 -26.21 29.68
CA PHE A 30 7.90 -25.84 28.43
C PHE A 30 8.81 -24.84 27.74
N LEU A 31 9.68 -25.38 26.87
CA LEU A 31 10.30 -24.61 25.80
C LEU A 31 9.18 -24.31 24.80
N GLY A 32 8.29 -23.38 25.14
CA GLY A 32 7.32 -22.83 24.21
C GLY A 32 8.10 -22.01 23.19
N LEU A 33 8.39 -22.62 22.04
CA LEU A 33 8.75 -21.89 20.84
C LEU A 33 7.55 -20.97 20.57
N LEU A 34 7.70 -19.69 20.87
CA LEU A 34 6.70 -18.69 20.52
C LEU A 34 6.87 -18.51 19.01
N VAL A 35 6.18 -19.34 18.24
CA VAL A 35 6.01 -19.13 16.80
C VAL A 35 5.16 -17.88 16.72
N ILE A 36 5.82 -16.76 16.45
CA ILE A 36 5.13 -15.58 15.96
C ILE A 36 4.78 -15.97 14.52
N PRO A 37 3.49 -16.10 14.14
CA PRO A 37 3.17 -16.30 12.74
C PRO A 37 3.79 -15.13 11.98
N ALA A 38 4.69 -15.40 11.04
CA ALA A 38 5.14 -14.36 10.15
C ALA A 38 3.90 -13.95 9.35
N VAL A 39 3.42 -12.73 9.58
CA VAL A 39 2.45 -12.14 8.67
C VAL A 39 3.17 -12.09 7.33
N ALA A 40 2.63 -12.77 6.30
CA ALA A 40 3.12 -12.61 4.94
C ALA A 40 3.17 -11.11 4.65
N ASP A 41 4.37 -10.56 4.50
CA ASP A 41 4.54 -9.12 4.27
C ASP A 41 4.05 -8.84 2.84
N ASP A 42 2.92 -8.16 2.73
CA ASP A 42 2.38 -7.74 1.44
C ASP A 42 3.47 -7.01 0.63
N VAL A 43 3.66 -7.40 -0.62
CA VAL A 43 4.69 -6.78 -1.45
C VAL A 43 4.20 -5.44 -1.98
N VAL A 44 4.84 -4.38 -1.51
CA VAL A 44 4.52 -3.00 -1.91
C VAL A 44 5.51 -2.50 -2.94
N ILE A 45 5.00 -2.11 -4.11
CA ILE A 45 5.77 -1.51 -5.20
C ILE A 45 5.41 -0.03 -5.29
N GLU A 46 6.41 0.84 -5.21
CA GLU A 46 6.26 2.28 -5.46
C GLU A 46 6.68 2.63 -6.89
N ILE A 47 5.71 3.04 -7.70
CA ILE A 47 5.91 3.41 -9.10
C ILE A 47 5.98 4.94 -9.20
N PRO A 48 7.12 5.50 -9.64
CA PRO A 48 7.25 6.94 -9.80
C PRO A 48 6.41 7.44 -10.98
N ARG A 49 5.93 8.68 -10.89
CA ARG A 49 5.28 9.35 -12.01
C ARG A 49 6.25 9.45 -13.22
N TYR A 50 5.78 8.95 -14.37
CA TYR A 50 6.45 9.04 -15.68
C TYR A 50 6.34 10.48 -16.25
N GLU A 51 5.12 10.95 -16.52
CA GLU A 51 4.81 12.31 -17.00
C GLU A 51 3.69 12.94 -16.16
N GLY A 52 3.58 14.26 -16.18
CA GLY A 52 2.40 14.94 -15.64
C GLY A 52 2.14 16.25 -16.35
N GLY A 53 0.90 16.71 -16.35
CA GLY A 53 0.55 17.99 -16.95
C GLY A 53 -0.84 18.42 -16.53
N VAL A 54 -1.38 19.46 -17.19
CA VAL A 54 -2.68 20.04 -16.86
C VAL A 54 -3.55 20.11 -18.10
N GLN A 55 -4.68 19.41 -18.07
CA GLN A 55 -5.76 19.64 -19.01
C GLN A 55 -6.50 20.91 -18.60
N VAL A 56 -6.67 21.84 -19.54
CA VAL A 56 -7.40 23.07 -19.33
C VAL A 56 -8.62 23.14 -20.22
N SER A 57 -9.66 23.82 -19.77
CA SER A 57 -10.81 24.15 -20.62
C SER A 57 -10.52 25.35 -21.52
N SER A 58 -11.36 25.53 -22.54
CA SER A 58 -11.23 26.66 -23.48
C SER A 58 -11.47 28.03 -22.83
N GLY A 59 -12.05 28.07 -21.63
CA GLY A 59 -12.47 29.30 -20.95
C GLY A 59 -13.60 30.06 -21.68
N SER A 60 -14.23 29.45 -22.69
CA SER A 60 -15.28 30.07 -23.51
C SER A 60 -16.37 29.05 -23.85
N ILE A 61 -17.62 29.51 -23.95
CA ILE A 61 -18.77 28.68 -24.38
C ILE A 61 -18.56 28.20 -25.83
N PRO A 62 -18.91 26.95 -26.18
CA PRO A 62 -19.61 25.94 -25.38
C PRO A 62 -18.71 25.10 -24.45
N ASN A 63 -17.39 25.15 -24.62
CA ASN A 63 -16.44 24.25 -23.94
C ASN A 63 -15.87 24.81 -22.62
N CYS A 64 -16.56 25.74 -21.97
CA CYS A 64 -16.07 26.45 -20.78
C CYS A 64 -15.64 25.51 -19.66
N CYS A 65 -16.38 24.43 -19.40
CA CYS A 65 -16.08 23.45 -18.35
C CYS A 65 -15.63 22.09 -18.88
N SER A 66 -15.43 21.97 -20.18
CA SER A 66 -14.95 20.77 -20.86
C SER A 66 -13.45 20.89 -21.07
N ASN A 67 -12.72 19.79 -20.91
CA ASN A 67 -11.27 19.77 -21.18
C ASN A 67 -11.04 19.91 -22.69
N HIS A 68 -10.11 20.78 -23.09
CA HIS A 68 -9.93 21.16 -24.50
C HIS A 68 -8.47 21.27 -24.95
N SER A 69 -7.56 21.67 -24.07
CA SER A 69 -6.14 21.74 -24.39
C SER A 69 -5.28 21.22 -23.24
N MET A 70 -4.02 20.93 -23.53
CA MET A 70 -3.05 20.49 -22.53
C MET A 70 -1.94 21.50 -22.38
N THR A 71 -1.54 21.75 -21.13
CA THR A 71 -0.54 22.74 -20.76
C THR A 71 0.30 22.24 -19.61
N SER A 72 1.36 22.98 -19.28
CA SER A 72 2.15 22.76 -18.05
C SER A 72 2.72 21.33 -17.94
N VAL A 73 3.11 20.76 -19.09
CA VAL A 73 3.74 19.44 -19.17
C VAL A 73 5.03 19.44 -18.36
N ASN A 74 5.15 18.49 -17.45
CA ASN A 74 6.20 18.30 -16.47
C ASN A 74 6.55 19.57 -15.66
N ALA A 75 5.59 20.48 -15.51
CA ALA A 75 5.76 21.63 -14.62
C ALA A 75 5.92 21.17 -13.17
N SER A 76 6.64 21.97 -12.37
CA SER A 76 6.89 21.70 -10.94
C SER A 76 5.62 21.63 -10.09
N SER A 77 4.52 22.20 -10.57
CA SER A 77 3.21 22.20 -9.93
C SER A 77 2.12 22.11 -10.97
N LEU A 78 1.16 21.21 -10.78
CA LEU A 78 0.05 20.98 -11.70
C LEU A 78 -1.23 21.58 -11.10
N ALA A 79 -1.77 22.59 -11.77
CA ALA A 79 -2.97 23.28 -11.32
C ALA A 79 -4.20 22.37 -11.42
N MET A 80 -5.02 22.40 -10.38
CA MET A 80 -6.32 21.75 -10.32
C MET A 80 -7.34 22.82 -9.91
N LYS A 81 -8.46 22.89 -10.61
CA LYS A 81 -9.50 23.90 -10.41
C LYS A 81 -10.81 23.43 -11.04
N GLY A 82 -11.92 23.61 -10.33
CA GLY A 82 -13.24 23.38 -10.92
C GLY A 82 -13.65 24.50 -11.88
N CYS A 83 -14.79 24.31 -12.53
CA CYS A 83 -15.35 25.29 -13.44
C CYS A 83 -16.81 25.60 -13.11
N THR A 84 -17.20 26.86 -13.24
CA THR A 84 -18.56 27.37 -13.04
C THR A 84 -18.95 28.28 -14.20
N THR A 85 -20.23 28.23 -14.55
CA THR A 85 -20.84 29.08 -15.57
C THR A 85 -21.99 29.86 -14.92
N LEU A 86 -22.11 31.15 -15.23
CA LEU A 86 -23.19 31.99 -14.75
C LEU A 86 -23.79 32.77 -15.92
N GLY A 87 -25.11 32.67 -16.11
CA GLY A 87 -25.82 33.45 -17.14
C GLY A 87 -25.31 33.26 -18.58
N GLY A 88 -24.77 32.09 -18.92
CA GLY A 88 -24.18 31.83 -20.24
C GLY A 88 -22.75 32.35 -20.43
N TYR A 89 -22.08 32.81 -19.37
CA TYR A 89 -20.68 33.21 -19.39
C TYR A 89 -19.80 32.24 -18.60
N CYS A 90 -18.55 32.13 -19.02
CA CYS A 90 -17.53 31.33 -18.34
C CYS A 90 -16.92 32.15 -17.20
N MET A 91 -17.14 31.73 -15.95
CA MET A 91 -16.62 32.46 -14.78
C MET A 91 -15.21 32.01 -14.43
N THR A 92 -14.89 30.75 -14.71
CA THR A 92 -13.57 30.18 -14.48
C THR A 92 -13.28 29.06 -15.49
N SER A 93 -12.01 28.86 -15.82
CA SER A 93 -11.55 27.66 -16.51
C SER A 93 -11.48 26.45 -15.57
N ARG A 94 -11.64 25.26 -16.14
CA ARG A 94 -11.33 24.00 -15.46
C ARG A 94 -9.85 23.71 -15.66
N ASN A 95 -9.17 23.31 -14.59
CA ASN A 95 -7.84 22.73 -14.66
C ASN A 95 -7.89 21.34 -14.02
N ALA A 96 -7.47 20.32 -14.75
CA ALA A 96 -7.46 18.94 -14.29
C ALA A 96 -6.05 18.36 -14.52
N PRO A 97 -5.26 18.15 -13.45
CA PRO A 97 -3.95 17.55 -13.61
C PRO A 97 -4.11 16.09 -14.02
N PHE A 98 -3.25 15.66 -14.93
CA PHE A 98 -3.08 14.25 -15.26
C PHE A 98 -1.67 13.81 -14.88
N LEU A 99 -1.55 12.54 -14.55
CA LEU A 99 -0.30 11.89 -14.15
C LEU A 99 -0.24 10.56 -14.87
N THR A 100 0.88 10.25 -15.50
CA THR A 100 1.12 8.94 -16.10
C THR A 100 2.13 8.14 -15.30
N PHE A 101 1.97 6.82 -15.33
CA PHE A 101 2.80 5.85 -14.63
C PHE A 101 3.10 4.71 -15.57
N ASP A 102 4.35 4.24 -15.55
CA ASP A 102 4.79 3.06 -16.28
C ASP A 102 4.65 1.85 -15.36
N LEU A 103 3.75 0.92 -15.70
CA LEU A 103 3.45 -0.24 -14.87
C LEU A 103 4.39 -1.41 -15.11
N SER A 104 5.46 -1.26 -15.91
CA SER A 104 6.37 -2.38 -16.22
C SER A 104 7.12 -2.97 -15.03
N SER A 105 7.06 -2.33 -13.86
CA SER A 105 7.61 -2.88 -12.61
C SER A 105 6.68 -3.89 -11.93
N ILE A 106 5.40 -3.97 -12.34
CA ILE A 106 4.45 -4.95 -11.82
C ILE A 106 4.67 -6.27 -12.58
N PRO A 107 4.87 -7.41 -11.91
CA PRO A 107 4.95 -8.72 -12.57
C PRO A 107 3.67 -9.04 -13.35
N GLU A 108 3.79 -9.78 -14.46
CA GLU A 108 2.63 -10.07 -15.34
C GLU A 108 1.59 -11.00 -14.68
N ASP A 109 2.04 -11.95 -13.85
CA ASP A 109 1.18 -12.91 -13.16
C ASP A 109 0.76 -12.46 -11.75
N ALA A 110 1.11 -11.22 -11.38
CA ALA A 110 0.85 -10.69 -10.05
C ALA A 110 -0.63 -10.34 -9.86
N THR A 111 -1.19 -10.72 -8.71
CA THR A 111 -2.54 -10.28 -8.34
C THR A 111 -2.45 -9.00 -7.53
N ILE A 112 -3.06 -7.91 -8.00
CA ILE A 112 -3.02 -6.62 -7.29
C ILE A 112 -4.14 -6.58 -6.25
N GLU A 113 -3.76 -6.44 -4.98
CA GLU A 113 -4.70 -6.30 -3.86
C GLU A 113 -5.21 -4.87 -3.72
N SER A 114 -4.30 -3.89 -3.79
CA SER A 114 -4.64 -2.48 -3.57
C SER A 114 -3.78 -1.55 -4.43
N VAL A 115 -4.39 -0.46 -4.89
CA VAL A 115 -3.67 0.61 -5.60
C VAL A 115 -4.00 1.95 -4.98
N ARG A 116 -2.98 2.73 -4.70
CA ARG A 116 -3.10 4.02 -4.02
C ARG A 116 -2.22 5.08 -4.67
N LEU A 117 -2.87 6.13 -5.14
CA LEU A 117 -2.17 7.34 -5.60
C LEU A 117 -1.87 8.23 -4.40
N LYS A 118 -0.57 8.42 -4.11
CA LYS A 118 -0.09 9.31 -3.04
C LYS A 118 0.57 10.55 -3.62
N GLY A 119 0.46 11.66 -2.91
CA GLY A 119 1.18 12.87 -3.28
C GLY A 119 0.90 14.03 -2.36
N THR A 120 1.36 15.21 -2.78
CA THR A 120 1.18 16.44 -2.01
C THR A 120 0.61 17.57 -2.87
N ARG A 121 -0.02 18.54 -2.20
CA ARG A 121 -0.65 19.72 -2.76
C ARG A 121 -0.15 20.98 -2.08
N SER A 122 -0.14 22.09 -2.82
CA SER A 122 -0.03 23.44 -2.27
C SER A 122 -1.36 24.18 -2.39
N SER A 123 -1.59 25.09 -1.44
CA SER A 123 -2.86 25.80 -1.27
C SER A 123 -4.05 24.81 -1.23
N PRO A 124 -4.06 23.87 -0.26
CA PRO A 124 -5.10 22.85 -0.19
C PRO A 124 -6.46 23.50 0.04
N ARG A 125 -7.44 23.09 -0.76
CA ARG A 125 -8.84 23.47 -0.64
C ARG A 125 -9.67 22.22 -0.42
N SER A 126 -10.71 22.36 0.39
CA SER A 126 -11.72 21.33 0.54
C SER A 126 -12.66 21.33 -0.66
N GLY A 127 -13.11 20.17 -1.10
CA GLY A 127 -14.06 20.06 -2.20
C GLY A 127 -14.25 18.63 -2.68
N GLY A 128 -15.36 18.36 -3.34
CA GLY A 128 -15.54 17.10 -4.06
C GLY A 128 -14.66 17.05 -5.30
N GLY A 129 -14.39 15.86 -5.80
CA GLY A 129 -13.60 15.62 -6.99
C GLY A 129 -13.68 14.16 -7.40
N ASN A 130 -13.01 13.81 -8.49
CA ASN A 130 -12.90 12.44 -8.98
C ASN A 130 -11.47 12.16 -9.43
N ALA A 131 -10.98 10.95 -9.17
CA ALA A 131 -9.84 10.35 -9.86
C ALA A 131 -10.40 9.46 -10.96
N LEU A 132 -10.12 9.80 -12.22
CA LEU A 132 -10.48 8.95 -13.35
C LEU A 132 -9.22 8.29 -13.88
N VAL A 133 -9.29 6.98 -14.06
CA VAL A 133 -8.18 6.16 -14.55
C VAL A 133 -8.44 5.72 -15.98
N ALA A 134 -7.38 5.58 -16.76
CA ALA A 134 -7.38 4.89 -18.03
C ALA A 134 -6.00 4.25 -18.27
N PHE A 135 -5.99 3.24 -19.13
CA PHE A 135 -4.78 2.55 -19.55
C PHE A 135 -4.48 2.88 -21.01
N LEU A 136 -3.19 2.96 -21.33
CA LEU A 136 -2.68 3.38 -22.63
C LEU A 136 -1.45 2.57 -23.02
N PRO A 137 -1.29 2.23 -24.31
CA PRO A 137 -0.11 1.50 -24.78
C PRO A 137 1.16 2.38 -24.82
N TYR A 138 1.02 3.69 -24.61
CA TYR A 138 2.11 4.66 -24.63
C TYR A 138 2.02 5.63 -23.44
N GLY A 139 3.17 6.04 -22.91
CA GLY A 139 3.25 6.84 -21.68
C GLY A 139 3.08 8.35 -21.85
N GLU A 140 3.23 8.84 -23.08
CA GLU A 140 3.06 10.25 -23.42
C GLU A 140 1.61 10.53 -23.79
N VAL A 141 0.97 11.42 -23.03
CA VAL A 141 -0.39 11.84 -23.37
C VAL A 141 -0.27 13.01 -24.34
N GLY A 142 -0.85 12.87 -25.52
CA GLY A 142 -0.85 13.93 -26.53
C GLY A 142 -1.81 15.08 -26.18
N PRO A 143 -1.62 16.28 -26.75
CA PRO A 143 -2.48 17.45 -26.53
C PRO A 143 -3.93 17.30 -26.99
N SER A 144 -4.34 16.15 -27.53
CA SER A 144 -5.69 15.86 -28.05
C SER A 144 -6.42 14.75 -27.27
N MET A 145 -5.79 14.17 -26.26
CA MET A 145 -6.27 12.97 -25.55
C MET A 145 -7.19 13.32 -24.36
N PHE A 146 -8.30 14.01 -24.63
CA PHE A 146 -9.25 14.45 -23.59
C PHE A 146 -10.30 13.41 -23.21
N ASN A 147 -10.60 12.49 -24.13
CA ASN A 147 -11.68 11.49 -24.02
C ASN A 147 -11.18 10.08 -23.63
N VAL A 148 -9.93 9.97 -23.21
CA VAL A 148 -9.29 8.68 -22.89
C VAL A 148 -9.79 8.12 -21.55
N PHE A 149 -10.27 8.99 -20.66
CA PHE A 149 -10.79 8.63 -19.36
C PHE A 149 -12.21 8.05 -19.45
N ASN A 150 -12.32 6.85 -20.02
CA ASN A 150 -13.53 6.03 -20.05
C ASN A 150 -13.50 4.89 -19.01
N GLY A 151 -12.44 4.81 -18.20
CA GLY A 151 -12.29 3.80 -17.15
C GLY A 151 -12.98 4.16 -15.84
N GLY A 152 -12.63 3.43 -14.79
CA GLY A 152 -13.21 3.59 -13.45
C GLY A 152 -12.90 4.95 -12.83
N SER A 153 -13.85 5.41 -12.01
CA SER A 153 -13.79 6.68 -11.32
C SER A 153 -13.92 6.48 -9.83
N THR A 154 -12.98 7.01 -9.06
CA THR A 154 -13.11 7.12 -7.60
C THR A 154 -13.53 8.53 -7.22
N ASN A 155 -14.58 8.67 -6.43
CA ASN A 155 -14.94 9.95 -5.82
C ASN A 155 -13.88 10.35 -4.78
N ILE A 156 -13.37 11.56 -4.89
CA ILE A 156 -12.39 12.15 -3.97
C ILE A 156 -13.11 13.19 -3.11
N ASN A 157 -12.89 13.11 -1.80
CA ASN A 157 -13.16 14.22 -0.90
C ASN A 157 -11.85 14.92 -0.58
N TRP A 158 -11.57 16.03 -1.25
CA TRP A 158 -10.39 16.83 -0.97
C TRP A 158 -10.54 17.47 0.42
N THR A 159 -9.57 17.21 1.29
CA THR A 159 -9.48 17.85 2.59
C THR A 159 -8.59 19.08 2.52
N LEU A 160 -8.45 19.80 3.64
CA LEU A 160 -7.48 20.89 3.78
C LEU A 160 -6.03 20.38 3.99
N SER A 161 -5.80 19.07 3.96
CA SER A 161 -4.46 18.49 4.08
C SER A 161 -3.62 18.77 2.83
N SER A 162 -2.33 19.04 3.06
CA SER A 162 -1.34 19.13 1.99
C SER A 162 -1.02 17.75 1.41
N ALA A 163 -1.08 16.67 2.20
CA ALA A 163 -0.91 15.31 1.69
C ALA A 163 -2.26 14.74 1.23
N PHE A 164 -2.23 13.90 0.19
CA PHE A 164 -3.39 13.11 -0.23
C PHE A 164 -2.98 11.66 -0.50
N SER A 165 -3.96 10.78 -0.34
CA SER A 165 -3.86 9.35 -0.57
C SER A 165 -5.21 8.90 -1.11
N ILE A 166 -5.26 8.44 -2.36
CA ILE A 166 -6.50 8.12 -3.06
C ILE A 166 -6.44 6.65 -3.46
N SER A 167 -7.40 5.85 -2.99
CA SER A 167 -7.56 4.47 -3.45
C SER A 167 -8.12 4.44 -4.87
N LEU A 168 -7.47 3.71 -5.76
CA LEU A 168 -7.91 3.50 -7.14
C LEU A 168 -8.59 2.13 -7.24
N PRO A 169 -9.55 1.95 -8.16
CA PRO A 169 -10.26 0.70 -8.31
C PRO A 169 -9.32 -0.37 -8.88
N THR A 170 -9.21 -1.54 -8.25
CA THR A 170 -8.24 -2.59 -8.61
C THR A 170 -8.70 -3.49 -9.76
N ASP A 171 -9.99 -3.49 -10.06
CA ASP A 171 -10.61 -4.30 -11.13
C ASP A 171 -9.91 -4.14 -12.48
N GLN A 172 -9.66 -2.91 -12.91
CA GLN A 172 -8.99 -2.63 -14.18
C GLN A 172 -7.49 -2.84 -14.12
N PHE A 173 -6.90 -2.86 -12.93
CA PHE A 173 -5.48 -3.21 -12.80
C PHE A 173 -5.26 -4.71 -12.95
N ASN A 174 -6.23 -5.53 -12.53
CA ASN A 174 -6.18 -6.99 -12.71
C ASN A 174 -6.78 -7.45 -14.05
N ASP A 175 -7.10 -6.54 -14.97
CA ASP A 175 -7.55 -6.89 -16.32
C ASP A 175 -6.36 -7.46 -17.13
N PRO A 176 -6.47 -8.68 -17.68
CA PRO A 176 -5.38 -9.28 -18.47
C PRO A 176 -5.06 -8.51 -19.75
N ASP A 177 -6.01 -7.73 -20.29
CA ASP A 177 -5.82 -6.91 -21.49
C ASP A 177 -5.38 -5.47 -21.16
N ARG A 178 -5.02 -5.19 -19.90
CA ARG A 178 -4.59 -3.87 -19.44
C ARG A 178 -3.28 -3.44 -20.12
N ASP A 179 -3.27 -2.23 -20.69
CA ASP A 179 -2.06 -1.66 -21.24
C ASP A 179 -0.97 -1.35 -20.18
N ARG A 180 0.27 -1.19 -20.66
CA ARG A 180 1.47 -0.91 -19.86
C ARG A 180 1.42 0.40 -19.08
N PHE A 181 0.87 1.47 -19.66
CA PHE A 181 0.84 2.77 -19.00
C PHE A 181 -0.53 3.05 -18.40
N MET A 182 -0.52 3.58 -17.18
CA MET A 182 -1.72 4.14 -16.56
C MET A 182 -1.67 5.65 -16.65
N VAL A 183 -2.80 6.27 -16.95
CA VAL A 183 -3.03 7.70 -16.73
C VAL A 183 -4.14 7.90 -15.71
N VAL A 184 -3.91 8.79 -14.75
CA VAL A 184 -4.93 9.24 -13.80
C VAL A 184 -5.15 10.75 -13.95
N ARG A 185 -6.42 11.14 -14.08
CA ARG A 185 -6.85 12.53 -14.06
C ARG A 185 -7.56 12.85 -12.76
N LEU A 186 -7.10 13.90 -12.10
CA LEU A 186 -7.73 14.39 -10.88
C LEU A 186 -8.61 15.60 -11.20
N THR A 187 -9.75 15.68 -10.55
CA THR A 187 -10.67 16.81 -10.67
C THR A 187 -11.00 17.35 -9.30
N MET A 188 -11.35 18.63 -9.24
CA MET A 188 -11.97 19.24 -8.08
C MET A 188 -13.21 20.04 -8.50
N GLY A 189 -14.15 20.18 -7.57
CA GLY A 189 -15.18 21.21 -7.62
C GLY A 189 -14.70 22.53 -7.05
N GLY A 190 -15.49 23.58 -7.28
CA GLY A 190 -15.23 24.93 -6.77
C GLY A 190 -14.28 25.75 -7.66
N GLU A 191 -14.24 27.05 -7.38
CA GLU A 191 -13.57 28.06 -8.23
C GLU A 191 -12.15 28.38 -7.78
N TYR A 192 -11.68 27.80 -6.67
CA TYR A 192 -10.34 28.08 -6.14
C TYR A 192 -9.33 27.05 -6.62
N ALA A 193 -8.17 27.53 -7.06
CA ALA A 193 -7.10 26.64 -7.49
C ALA A 193 -6.40 25.98 -6.29
N SER A 194 -6.06 24.71 -6.47
CA SER A 194 -5.10 23.94 -5.67
C SER A 194 -4.09 23.33 -6.63
N PHE A 195 -2.88 23.04 -6.17
CA PHE A 195 -1.81 22.61 -7.07
C PHE A 195 -1.21 21.32 -6.56
N ILE A 196 -1.18 20.28 -7.38
CA ILE A 196 -0.43 19.06 -7.10
C ILE A 196 1.05 19.39 -7.24
N ARG A 197 1.87 19.07 -6.23
CA ARG A 197 3.33 19.22 -6.34
C ARG A 197 3.87 18.12 -7.24
N ASN A 198 4.74 18.50 -8.17
CA ASN A 198 5.21 17.63 -9.24
C ASN A 198 6.73 17.75 -9.47
N THR A 199 7.47 18.03 -8.40
CA THR A 199 8.94 18.07 -8.43
C THR A 199 9.47 16.76 -7.87
N ARG A 200 10.60 16.26 -8.40
CA ARG A 200 11.14 14.89 -8.20
C ARG A 200 10.83 14.26 -6.83
N ASN A 201 11.14 14.93 -5.72
CA ASN A 201 11.03 14.35 -4.37
C ASN A 201 9.62 14.42 -3.74
N VAL A 202 8.70 15.16 -4.34
CA VAL A 202 7.32 15.35 -3.85
C VAL A 202 6.29 15.12 -4.97
N ALA A 203 6.74 14.59 -6.09
CA ALA A 203 5.88 14.20 -7.20
C ALA A 203 5.00 13.03 -6.74
N PRO A 204 3.81 12.88 -7.34
CA PRO A 204 2.95 11.78 -6.99
C PRO A 204 3.61 10.43 -7.28
N ILE A 205 3.34 9.46 -6.42
CA ILE A 205 3.75 8.07 -6.57
C ILE A 205 2.49 7.20 -6.61
N LEU A 206 2.58 6.09 -7.33
CA LEU A 206 1.56 5.06 -7.32
C LEU A 206 2.09 3.92 -6.45
N GLU A 207 1.45 3.72 -5.31
CA GLU A 207 1.70 2.59 -4.43
C GLU A 207 0.80 1.44 -4.85
N VAL A 208 1.39 0.29 -5.15
CA VAL A 208 0.70 -0.93 -5.54
C VAL A 208 1.03 -2.01 -4.52
N THR A 209 0.02 -2.58 -3.89
CA THR A 209 0.13 -3.73 -3.01
C THR A 209 -0.26 -4.97 -3.79
N LEU A 210 0.64 -5.93 -3.86
CA LEU A 210 0.38 -7.23 -4.47
C LEU A 210 -0.14 -8.20 -3.42
N SER A 211 -1.14 -8.98 -3.80
CA SER A 211 -1.63 -10.09 -3.01
C SER A 211 -0.63 -11.23 -3.14
N THR A 212 -0.08 -11.67 -2.02
CA THR A 212 0.61 -12.96 -1.93
C THR A 212 -0.45 -14.03 -1.69
N PRO A 213 -0.66 -14.98 -2.62
CA PRO A 213 -1.52 -16.12 -2.34
C PRO A 213 -1.05 -16.85 -1.07
N PRO A 214 -1.97 -17.42 -0.26
CA PRO A 214 -1.59 -18.15 0.93
C PRO A 214 -0.68 -19.32 0.55
N CYS A 215 0.48 -19.42 1.19
CA CYS A 215 1.39 -20.54 1.00
C CYS A 215 1.01 -21.71 1.91
N ILE A 216 0.07 -22.52 1.45
CA ILE A 216 -0.47 -23.63 2.24
C ILE A 216 0.62 -24.69 2.45
N GLY A 217 0.92 -24.97 3.72
CA GLY A 217 1.89 -25.99 4.12
C GLY A 217 3.33 -25.51 4.22
N ASP A 218 3.60 -24.21 4.13
CA ASP A 218 4.85 -23.59 4.58
C ASP A 218 4.69 -23.26 6.07
N PHE A 219 5.27 -24.10 6.94
CA PHE A 219 5.11 -23.96 8.40
C PHE A 219 6.25 -23.19 9.05
N ASN A 220 7.33 -22.96 8.31
CA ASN A 220 8.50 -22.23 8.79
C ASN A 220 8.64 -20.83 8.16
N ASP A 221 7.68 -20.45 7.31
CA ASP A 221 7.57 -19.17 6.62
C ASP A 221 8.84 -18.85 5.79
N ASP A 222 9.47 -19.87 5.20
CA ASP A 222 10.70 -19.71 4.40
C ASP A 222 10.45 -19.47 2.90
N GLY A 223 9.18 -19.46 2.48
CA GLY A 223 8.75 -19.27 1.10
C GLY A 223 8.82 -20.54 0.26
N MET A 224 9.02 -21.71 0.86
CA MET A 224 9.14 -23.00 0.17
C MET A 224 8.47 -24.13 0.95
N VAL A 225 7.40 -24.72 0.42
CA VAL A 225 6.82 -25.97 0.95
C VAL A 225 7.75 -27.13 0.63
N ASN A 226 8.52 -27.60 1.61
CA ASN A 226 9.56 -28.59 1.40
C ASN A 226 9.66 -29.65 2.52
N SER A 227 10.76 -30.40 2.54
CA SER A 227 10.97 -31.45 3.53
C SER A 227 11.00 -30.97 4.98
N ALA A 228 11.37 -29.70 5.22
CA ALA A 228 11.35 -29.10 6.55
C ALA A 228 9.91 -29.03 7.07
N ASP A 229 8.99 -28.53 6.25
CA ASP A 229 7.56 -28.43 6.56
C ASP A 229 6.92 -29.81 6.67
N LEU A 230 7.35 -30.76 5.85
CA LEU A 230 6.87 -32.14 5.92
C LEU A 230 7.25 -32.76 7.27
N GLY A 231 8.46 -32.46 7.74
CA GLY A 231 8.91 -32.86 9.07
C GLY A 231 8.01 -32.31 10.17
N PHE A 232 7.56 -31.06 10.04
CA PHE A 232 6.61 -30.45 10.96
C PHE A 232 5.23 -31.14 10.92
N LEU A 233 4.65 -31.33 9.74
CA LEU A 233 3.36 -32.01 9.57
C LEU A 233 3.37 -33.42 10.17
N VAL A 234 4.41 -34.20 9.88
CA VAL A 234 4.56 -35.57 10.38
C VAL A 234 4.77 -35.59 11.91
N ALA A 235 5.42 -34.59 12.50
CA ALA A 235 5.55 -34.48 13.94
C ALA A 235 4.20 -34.28 14.66
N CYS A 236 3.22 -33.70 13.96
CA CYS A 236 1.87 -33.47 14.45
C CYS A 236 0.87 -34.58 14.06
N TRP A 237 1.33 -35.66 13.43
CA TRP A 237 0.46 -36.71 12.91
C TRP A 237 -0.46 -37.32 13.96
N GLY A 238 -1.77 -37.38 13.65
CA GLY A 238 -2.82 -37.89 14.54
C GLY A 238 -3.12 -36.99 15.74
N GLN A 239 -2.57 -35.78 15.78
CA GLN A 239 -2.85 -34.78 16.82
C GLN A 239 -3.88 -33.77 16.30
N SER A 240 -4.60 -33.14 17.23
CA SER A 240 -5.36 -31.94 16.93
C SER A 240 -4.41 -30.75 17.04
N ASN A 241 -3.82 -30.36 15.92
CA ASN A 241 -2.97 -29.19 15.81
C ASN A 241 -3.51 -28.31 14.68
N HIS A 242 -4.09 -27.18 15.04
CA HIS A 242 -4.68 -26.22 14.12
C HIS A 242 -3.69 -25.69 13.07
N ASP A 243 -2.40 -25.62 13.39
CA ASP A 243 -1.41 -25.10 12.44
C ASP A 243 -1.08 -26.12 11.34
N ALA A 244 -1.17 -27.43 11.63
CA ALA A 244 -0.85 -28.51 10.70
C ALA A 244 -2.09 -29.22 10.11
N ASP A 245 -3.28 -28.87 10.59
CA ASP A 245 -4.59 -29.32 10.13
C ASP A 245 -5.06 -28.39 9.01
N LEU A 246 -4.67 -28.73 7.78
CA LEU A 246 -4.83 -27.87 6.60
C LEU A 246 -6.25 -27.91 6.03
N ASN A 247 -7.09 -28.86 6.46
CA ASN A 247 -8.49 -28.95 6.06
C ASN A 247 -9.49 -28.59 7.17
N ASP A 248 -9.00 -28.17 8.35
CA ASP A 248 -9.76 -27.82 9.54
C ASP A 248 -10.73 -28.94 10.00
N ASP A 249 -10.37 -30.21 9.81
CA ASP A 249 -11.22 -31.35 10.21
C ASP A 249 -11.04 -31.78 11.68
N GLY A 250 -10.07 -31.17 12.36
CA GLY A 250 -9.73 -31.38 13.75
C GLY A 250 -8.57 -32.37 13.97
N MET A 251 -8.02 -32.99 12.92
CA MET A 251 -6.98 -34.01 13.04
C MET A 251 -5.99 -34.03 11.87
N VAL A 252 -4.69 -33.85 12.17
CA VAL A 252 -3.62 -33.94 11.17
C VAL A 252 -3.48 -35.39 10.67
N ASN A 253 -3.78 -35.61 9.39
CA ASN A 253 -3.79 -36.93 8.78
C ASN A 253 -3.34 -36.91 7.30
N ALA A 254 -3.59 -38.01 6.58
CA ALA A 254 -3.19 -38.18 5.19
C ALA A 254 -3.86 -37.17 4.23
N THR A 255 -4.99 -36.58 4.63
CA THR A 255 -5.67 -35.53 3.87
C THR A 255 -4.85 -34.25 3.87
N ASP A 256 -4.34 -33.82 5.03
CA ASP A 256 -3.46 -32.66 5.17
C ASP A 256 -2.16 -32.85 4.40
N LEU A 257 -1.57 -34.05 4.49
CA LEU A 257 -0.41 -34.41 3.68
C LEU A 257 -0.70 -34.29 2.18
N GLY A 258 -1.89 -34.72 1.73
CA GLY A 258 -2.33 -34.58 0.35
C GLY A 258 -2.41 -33.12 -0.09
N ILE A 259 -2.94 -32.24 0.76
CA ILE A 259 -3.00 -30.79 0.53
C ILE A 259 -1.58 -30.20 0.45
N MET A 260 -0.71 -30.53 1.40
CA MET A 260 0.67 -30.05 1.45
C MET A 260 1.46 -30.47 0.19
N LEU A 261 1.36 -31.74 -0.22
CA LEU A 261 2.03 -32.25 -1.42
C LEU A 261 1.48 -31.60 -2.71
N GLY A 262 0.22 -31.19 -2.72
CA GLY A 262 -0.35 -30.40 -3.80
C GLY A 262 0.27 -29.00 -3.95
N ASN A 263 0.87 -28.48 -2.87
CA ASN A 263 1.52 -27.18 -2.81
C ASN A 263 3.06 -27.28 -2.74
N TRP A 264 3.64 -28.47 -3.01
CA TRP A 264 5.08 -28.70 -2.87
C TRP A 264 5.93 -27.81 -3.79
N GLY A 265 6.97 -27.20 -3.21
CA GLY A 265 7.91 -26.34 -3.92
C GLY A 265 7.81 -24.87 -3.48
N PRO A 266 8.28 -23.94 -4.32
CA PRO A 266 8.21 -22.51 -4.02
C PRO A 266 6.78 -22.05 -3.81
N CYS A 267 6.58 -21.23 -2.78
CA CYS A 267 5.33 -20.50 -2.60
C CYS A 267 5.02 -19.64 -3.82
N PRO A 268 3.74 -19.43 -4.17
CA PRO A 268 3.35 -18.45 -5.17
C PRO A 268 3.93 -17.08 -4.79
N GLY A 269 4.69 -16.49 -5.71
CA GLY A 269 5.13 -15.11 -5.56
C GLY A 269 3.94 -14.14 -5.67
N PRO A 270 4.11 -12.91 -5.18
CA PRO A 270 3.18 -11.82 -5.47
C PRO A 270 3.08 -11.51 -6.96
#